data_AF-A0A960Q8N2-F1
#
_entry.id   AF-A0A960Q8N2-F1
#
_cell.length_a   1.000
_cell.length_b   1.000
_cell.length_c   1.000
_cell.angle_alpha   90.00
_cell.angle_beta   90.00
_cell.angle_gamma   90.00
#
_symmetry.space_group_name_H-M   'P 1'
#
loop_
_entity.id
_entity.type
_entity.pdbx_description
1 polymer ?
#
loop_
_entity_poly.entity_id
_entity_poly.type
_entity_poly.pdbx_seq_one_letter_code
_entity_poly.pdbx_strand_id
1 'polypeptide(L)'
;TLADSLVDAGDVTAPAVSGLAAIGFAGPLVVSRCTVVGTVATRELTLGENSLFLGRVLAERRQQGCVRFSFVPAGSRVPRRHRCQPVLPPGISAAEAEQRTARVRPRFTSLAYGHPAYGQLDRRTAAEILRGADDESEMGVYQRLRTPQREDALRIRLDEYLPVGLEAGIFYAT
;
A
#
# COMPACT_ATOMS: atom_id res chain seq x y z
N THR A 1 6.22 11.76 12.21
CA THR A 1 5.62 11.70 10.86
C THR A 1 6.51 10.89 9.95
N LEU A 2 5.91 10.03 9.12
CA LEU A 2 6.56 9.28 8.05
C LEU A 2 5.97 9.75 6.72
N ALA A 3 6.83 10.10 5.77
CA ALA A 3 6.43 10.54 4.45
C ALA A 3 7.38 10.00 3.39
N ASP A 4 6.85 9.55 2.26
CA ASP A 4 7.65 9.17 1.08
C ASP A 4 8.78 8.17 1.42
N SER A 5 8.48 7.23 2.33
CA SER A 5 9.49 6.37 2.97
C SER A 5 9.09 4.90 2.96
N LEU A 6 10.09 4.03 2.90
CA LEU A 6 9.93 2.60 3.20
C LEU A 6 10.51 2.34 4.60
N VAL A 7 9.67 1.85 5.50
CA VAL A 7 10.08 1.45 6.87
C VAL A 7 10.01 -0.06 6.94
N ASP A 8 11.14 -0.71 7.18
CA ASP A 8 11.25 -2.16 7.14
C ASP A 8 11.85 -2.73 8.43
N ALA A 9 11.09 -3.59 9.10
CA ALA A 9 11.51 -4.33 10.28
C ALA A 9 12.08 -5.72 9.95
N GLY A 10 12.27 -6.05 8.68
CA GLY A 10 12.76 -7.32 8.15
C GLY A 10 11.69 -8.42 8.04
N ASP A 11 10.59 -8.29 8.77
CA ASP A 11 9.46 -9.22 8.76
C ASP A 11 8.14 -8.49 9.01
N VAL A 12 7.03 -8.97 8.42
CA VAL A 12 5.70 -8.35 8.56
C VAL A 12 5.12 -8.43 9.98
N THR A 13 5.63 -9.33 10.82
CA THR A 13 5.24 -9.50 12.23
C THR A 13 6.16 -8.73 13.19
N ALA A 14 7.37 -8.34 12.75
CA ALA A 14 8.31 -7.57 13.56
C ALA A 14 7.79 -6.13 13.80
N PRO A 15 8.13 -5.48 14.94
CA PRO A 15 7.67 -4.13 15.24
C PRO A 15 8.42 -3.07 14.41
N ALA A 16 7.76 -2.52 13.39
CA ALA A 16 8.30 -1.41 12.60
C ALA A 16 8.12 -0.06 13.30
N VAL A 17 6.99 0.14 13.96
CA VAL A 17 6.72 1.32 14.79
C VAL A 17 6.05 0.86 16.08
N SER A 18 6.73 1.03 17.21
CA SER A 18 6.20 0.67 18.53
C SER A 18 6.74 1.61 19.61
N GLY A 19 6.18 1.50 20.81
CA GLY A 19 6.79 2.06 22.01
C GLY A 19 7.98 1.21 22.49
N LEU A 20 8.71 1.74 23.49
CA LEU A 20 9.89 1.10 24.08
C LEU A 20 9.61 -0.20 24.85
N ALA A 21 8.37 -0.41 25.32
CA ALA A 21 7.99 -1.64 26.00
C ALA A 21 7.63 -2.74 24.99
N ALA A 22 7.74 -4.02 25.37
CA ALA A 22 7.45 -5.18 24.52
C ALA A 22 6.05 -5.18 23.85
N ILE A 23 5.12 -4.38 24.38
CA ILE A 23 3.76 -4.19 23.84
C ILE A 23 3.36 -2.70 23.85
N GLY A 24 4.34 -1.81 23.77
CA GLY A 24 4.15 -0.36 23.90
C GLY A 24 3.57 0.27 22.64
N PHE A 25 2.72 1.29 22.81
CA PHE A 25 2.25 2.15 21.73
C PHE A 25 3.20 3.34 21.55
N ALA A 26 3.63 3.58 20.32
CA ALA A 26 4.35 4.80 19.94
C ALA A 26 3.45 6.05 20.12
N GLY A 27 4.06 7.23 20.08
CA GLY A 27 3.30 8.50 20.06
C GLY A 27 2.42 8.66 18.82
N PRO A 28 1.69 9.78 18.69
CA PRO A 28 0.87 10.09 17.52
C PRO A 28 1.66 9.94 16.21
N LEU A 29 1.03 9.32 15.23
CA LEU A 29 1.66 8.94 13.96
C LEU A 29 0.86 9.48 12.78
N VAL A 30 1.58 10.09 11.84
CA VAL A 30 1.11 10.42 10.49
C VAL A 30 1.96 9.63 9.51
N VAL A 31 1.32 8.93 8.57
CA VAL A 31 1.95 8.11 7.53
C VAL A 31 1.37 8.51 6.18
N SER A 32 2.21 8.96 5.25
CA SER A 32 1.78 9.44 3.93
C SER A 32 2.71 8.92 2.85
N ARG A 33 2.16 8.23 1.82
CA ARG A 33 2.95 7.65 0.71
C ARG A 33 4.12 6.79 1.20
N CYS A 34 3.84 5.88 2.13
CA CYS A 34 4.86 5.02 2.72
C CYS A 34 4.55 3.55 2.50
N THR A 35 5.58 2.72 2.50
CA THR A 35 5.46 1.25 2.61
C THR A 35 6.03 0.83 3.96
N VAL A 36 5.24 0.18 4.81
CA VAL A 36 5.64 -0.27 6.14
C VAL A 36 5.64 -1.78 6.19
N VAL A 37 6.83 -2.38 6.20
CA VAL A 37 7.05 -3.82 6.40
C VAL A 37 7.23 -4.06 7.90
N GLY A 38 6.21 -4.63 8.53
CA GLY A 38 6.16 -4.85 9.96
C GLY A 38 4.88 -4.31 10.61
N THR A 39 4.71 -4.62 11.89
CA THR A 39 3.59 -4.18 12.70
C THR A 39 3.76 -2.73 13.15
N VAL A 40 2.62 -2.05 13.31
CA VAL A 40 2.55 -0.66 13.78
C VAL A 40 1.65 -0.62 15.00
N ALA A 41 2.19 -0.16 16.13
CA ALA A 41 1.46 0.11 17.36
C ALA A 41 1.65 1.59 17.74
N THR A 42 0.60 2.39 17.66
CA THR A 42 0.60 3.81 18.00
C THR A 42 -0.59 4.19 18.89
N ARG A 43 -0.40 5.19 19.76
CA ARG A 43 -1.50 5.74 20.56
C ARG A 43 -2.58 6.35 19.67
N GLU A 44 -2.18 6.97 18.57
CA GLU A 44 -3.09 7.62 17.63
C GLU A 44 -2.49 7.60 16.23
N LEU A 45 -3.23 7.04 15.27
CA LEU A 45 -2.91 7.18 13.86
C LEU A 45 -3.70 8.36 13.30
N THR A 46 -3.15 9.58 13.48
CA THR A 46 -3.81 10.83 13.11
C THR A 46 -4.16 10.86 11.62
N LEU A 47 -3.26 10.35 10.76
CA LEU A 47 -3.53 10.18 9.33
C LEU A 47 -2.70 9.02 8.76
N GLY A 48 -3.34 8.15 7.98
CA GLY A 48 -2.68 7.20 7.10
C GLY A 48 -3.19 7.38 5.68
N GLU A 49 -2.36 7.80 4.73
CA GLU A 49 -2.81 8.05 3.35
C GLU A 49 -1.86 7.49 2.30
N ASN A 50 -2.41 7.01 1.18
CA ASN A 50 -1.66 6.50 0.02
C ASN A 50 -0.56 5.51 0.40
N SER A 51 -0.76 4.73 1.47
CA SER A 51 0.30 3.95 2.11
C SER A 51 -0.03 2.46 2.12
N LEU A 52 1.02 1.64 2.17
CA LEU A 52 0.94 0.19 2.30
C LEU A 52 1.39 -0.21 3.70
N PHE A 53 0.47 -0.77 4.50
CA PHE A 53 0.84 -1.43 5.75
C PHE A 53 0.88 -2.94 5.50
N LEU A 54 2.04 -3.58 5.57
CA LEU A 54 2.14 -5.02 5.31
C LEU A 54 1.91 -5.84 6.57
N GLY A 55 2.26 -5.30 7.74
CA GLY A 55 1.95 -5.87 9.04
C GLY A 55 0.71 -5.27 9.68
N ARG A 56 0.26 -5.90 10.77
CA ARG A 56 -0.92 -5.48 11.53
C ARG A 56 -0.73 -4.08 12.13
N VAL A 57 -1.75 -3.24 11.99
CA VAL A 57 -1.77 -1.88 12.55
C VAL A 57 -2.72 -1.79 13.74
N LEU A 58 -2.24 -1.25 14.86
CA LEU A 58 -2.99 -1.03 16.10
C LEU A 58 -2.88 0.43 16.50
N ALA A 59 -4.00 1.14 16.41
CA ALA A 59 -4.19 2.46 17.00
C ALA A 59 -5.00 2.31 18.29
N GLU A 60 -4.46 2.80 19.41
CA GLU A 60 -5.15 2.79 20.71
C GLU A 60 -6.43 3.67 20.65
N ARG A 61 -6.30 4.89 20.14
CA ARG A 61 -7.40 5.84 19.95
C ARG A 61 -7.92 5.78 18.52
N ARG A 62 -9.04 5.08 18.31
CA ARG A 62 -9.67 4.91 16.98
C ARG A 62 -10.73 5.96 16.65
N GLN A 63 -11.14 6.75 17.63
CA GLN A 63 -12.13 7.84 17.45
C GLN A 63 -11.50 9.11 16.86
N GLN A 64 -10.17 9.14 16.72
CA GLN A 64 -9.40 10.26 16.19
C GLN A 64 -8.61 9.79 14.97
N GLY A 65 -8.52 10.63 13.96
CA GLY A 65 -7.80 10.36 12.72
C GLY A 65 -8.59 9.56 11.67
N CYS A 66 -7.92 9.30 10.54
CA CYS A 66 -8.47 8.60 9.40
C CYS A 66 -7.37 7.84 8.65
N VAL A 67 -7.70 6.67 8.14
CA VAL A 67 -6.88 5.98 7.14
C VAL A 67 -7.61 6.04 5.81
N ARG A 68 -6.96 6.51 4.76
CA ARG A 68 -7.55 6.71 3.44
C ARG A 68 -6.66 6.19 2.31
N PHE A 69 -7.26 5.70 1.22
CA PHE A 69 -6.53 5.31 0.00
C PHE A 69 -5.30 4.43 0.27
N SER A 70 -5.40 3.54 1.26
CA SER A 70 -4.26 2.78 1.79
C SER A 70 -4.60 1.31 1.87
N PHE A 71 -3.58 0.46 1.82
CA PHE A 71 -3.74 -0.97 2.10
C PHE A 71 -3.58 -1.22 3.60
N VAL A 72 -4.58 -1.84 4.23
CA VAL A 72 -4.59 -2.16 5.67
C VAL A 72 -4.98 -3.62 5.86
N PRO A 73 -4.08 -4.47 6.39
CA PRO A 73 -4.31 -5.91 6.44
C PRO A 73 -5.39 -6.26 7.46
N ALA A 74 -5.95 -7.47 7.30
CA ALA A 74 -6.92 -8.02 8.23
C ALA A 74 -6.35 -8.06 9.67
N GLY A 75 -7.24 -8.01 10.67
CA GLY A 75 -6.86 -7.94 12.08
C GLY A 75 -6.34 -6.57 12.57
N SER A 76 -6.16 -5.60 11.67
CA SER A 76 -5.76 -4.23 12.04
C SER A 76 -6.90 -3.44 12.68
N ARG A 77 -6.61 -2.78 13.80
CA ARG A 77 -7.52 -1.89 14.54
C ARG A 77 -7.08 -0.45 14.32
N VAL A 78 -7.60 0.15 13.25
CA VAL A 78 -7.29 1.53 12.84
C VAL A 78 -8.50 2.45 13.08
N PRO A 79 -8.33 3.78 12.96
CA PRO A 79 -9.43 4.73 12.85
C PRO A 79 -10.30 4.49 11.61
N ARG A 80 -11.24 5.40 11.32
CA ARG A 80 -12.12 5.29 10.15
C ARG A 80 -11.32 5.01 8.88
N ARG A 81 -11.75 4.00 8.12
CA ARG A 81 -11.18 3.65 6.81
C ARG A 81 -11.99 4.34 5.71
N HIS A 82 -11.32 5.03 4.80
CA HIS A 82 -11.93 5.67 3.62
C HIS A 82 -11.26 5.17 2.35
N ARG A 83 -11.97 4.38 1.54
CA ARG A 83 -11.44 3.79 0.30
C ARG A 83 -10.13 3.00 0.51
N CYS A 84 -9.96 2.38 1.67
CA CYS A 84 -8.83 1.48 1.94
C CYS A 84 -9.06 0.10 1.33
N GLN A 85 -7.96 -0.60 1.03
CA GLN A 85 -7.99 -1.98 0.55
C GLN A 85 -7.50 -2.96 1.64
N PRO A 86 -7.99 -4.21 1.63
CA PRO A 86 -9.15 -4.66 0.88
C PRO A 86 -10.46 -4.05 1.42
N VAL A 87 -11.39 -3.69 0.54
CA VAL A 87 -12.76 -3.36 0.94
C VAL A 87 -13.49 -4.66 1.29
N LEU A 88 -14.07 -4.75 2.48
CA LEU A 88 -14.91 -5.88 2.89
C LEU A 88 -16.33 -5.37 3.14
N PRO A 89 -17.28 -5.58 2.20
CA PRO A 89 -18.66 -5.15 2.36
C PRO A 89 -19.32 -5.83 3.57
N PRO A 90 -20.27 -5.16 4.25
CA PRO A 90 -21.06 -5.80 5.29
C PRO A 90 -21.89 -6.94 4.70
N GLY A 91 -22.05 -8.04 5.44
CA GLY A 91 -22.93 -9.17 5.07
C GLY A 91 -22.29 -10.25 4.19
N ILE A 92 -21.02 -10.13 3.81
CA ILE A 92 -20.30 -11.22 3.13
C ILE A 92 -19.94 -12.36 4.10
N SER A 93 -19.85 -13.58 3.59
CA SER A 93 -19.39 -14.73 4.36
C SER A 93 -17.92 -14.64 4.71
N ALA A 94 -17.49 -15.38 5.74
CA ALA A 94 -16.09 -15.45 6.14
C ALA A 94 -15.20 -15.98 4.99
N ALA A 95 -15.69 -16.95 4.22
CA ALA A 95 -14.97 -17.51 3.06
C ALA A 95 -14.78 -16.48 1.94
N GLU A 96 -15.81 -15.67 1.63
CA GLU A 96 -15.69 -14.60 0.64
C GLU A 96 -14.73 -13.49 1.11
N ALA A 97 -14.78 -13.14 2.39
CA ALA A 97 -13.87 -12.16 2.98
C ALA A 97 -12.41 -12.63 2.89
N GLU A 98 -12.16 -13.91 3.17
CA GLU A 98 -10.85 -14.54 3.06
C GLU A 98 -10.36 -14.56 1.62
N GLN A 99 -11.19 -15.02 0.67
CA GLN A 99 -10.85 -15.06 -0.75
C GLN A 99 -10.52 -13.66 -1.28
N ARG A 100 -11.30 -12.64 -0.89
CA ARG A 100 -11.05 -11.26 -1.30
C ARG A 100 -9.75 -10.70 -0.71
N THR A 101 -9.47 -10.99 0.56
CA THR A 101 -8.23 -10.59 1.23
C THR A 101 -7.00 -11.29 0.63
N ALA A 102 -7.14 -12.55 0.22
CA ALA A 102 -6.09 -13.30 -0.46
C ALA A 102 -5.79 -12.76 -1.87
N ARG A 103 -6.84 -12.32 -2.60
CA ARG A 103 -6.71 -11.73 -3.94
C ARG A 103 -6.15 -10.30 -3.90
N VAL A 104 -6.69 -9.44 -3.03
CA VAL A 104 -6.31 -8.03 -2.94
C VAL A 104 -5.23 -7.87 -1.88
N ARG A 105 -3.99 -8.18 -2.28
CA ARG A 105 -2.79 -8.02 -1.46
C ARG A 105 -1.65 -7.40 -2.28
N PRO A 106 -0.79 -6.57 -1.67
CA PRO A 106 0.39 -6.06 -2.34
C PRO A 106 1.35 -7.21 -2.62
N ARG A 107 1.93 -7.23 -3.81
CA ARG A 107 3.03 -8.11 -4.18
C ARG A 107 4.20 -7.24 -4.58
N PHE A 108 5.41 -7.69 -4.27
CA PHE A 108 6.61 -6.91 -4.53
C PHE A 108 7.51 -7.69 -5.48
N THR A 109 8.21 -6.97 -6.36
CA THR A 109 9.28 -7.56 -7.16
C THR A 109 10.39 -8.02 -6.24
N SER A 110 10.73 -7.22 -5.21
CA SER A 110 11.61 -7.65 -4.12
C SER A 110 11.31 -6.89 -2.82
N LEU A 111 11.43 -7.57 -1.68
CA LEU A 111 11.56 -6.98 -0.35
C LEU A 111 12.92 -7.31 0.28
N ALA A 112 13.86 -7.83 -0.51
CA ALA A 112 15.23 -8.03 -0.05
C ALA A 112 15.98 -6.70 -0.10
N TYR A 113 16.41 -6.20 1.06
CA TYR A 113 17.23 -5.00 1.13
C TYR A 113 18.50 -5.16 0.28
N GLY A 114 18.85 -4.13 -0.48
CA GLY A 114 19.97 -4.15 -1.44
C GLY A 114 19.61 -4.64 -2.85
N HIS A 115 18.42 -5.21 -3.07
CA HIS A 115 17.94 -5.49 -4.42
C HIS A 115 17.53 -4.17 -5.13
N PRO A 116 17.84 -3.96 -6.42
CA PRO A 116 17.48 -2.72 -7.14
C PRO A 116 15.98 -2.42 -7.14
N ALA A 117 15.15 -3.45 -7.31
CA ALA A 117 13.68 -3.37 -7.22
C ALA A 117 13.10 -3.45 -5.78
N TYR A 118 13.91 -3.15 -4.75
CA TYR A 118 13.47 -3.22 -3.35
C TYR A 118 12.27 -2.30 -3.08
N GLY A 119 11.18 -2.88 -2.58
CA GLY A 119 9.94 -2.16 -2.29
C GLY A 119 9.08 -1.83 -3.51
N GLN A 120 9.52 -2.19 -4.72
CA GLN A 120 8.75 -1.97 -5.94
C GLN A 120 7.59 -2.96 -6.00
N LEU A 121 6.37 -2.47 -6.27
CA LEU A 121 5.22 -3.33 -6.48
C LEU A 121 5.38 -4.17 -7.77
N ASP A 122 5.11 -5.46 -7.66
CA ASP A 122 5.04 -6.38 -8.81
C ASP A 122 3.76 -6.06 -9.61
N ARG A 123 3.83 -6.12 -10.94
CA ARG A 123 2.68 -5.83 -11.81
C ARG A 123 1.48 -6.75 -11.63
N ARG A 124 1.70 -7.94 -11.08
CA ARG A 124 0.63 -8.89 -10.72
C ARG A 124 -0.06 -8.52 -9.41
N THR A 125 0.34 -7.43 -8.76
CA THR A 125 -0.41 -6.83 -7.65
C THR A 125 -1.82 -6.46 -8.13
N ALA A 126 -2.79 -6.58 -7.23
CA ALA A 126 -4.16 -6.25 -7.52
C ALA A 126 -4.30 -4.79 -8.00
N ALA A 127 -5.11 -4.56 -9.03
CA ALA A 127 -5.34 -3.23 -9.60
C ALA A 127 -5.87 -2.24 -8.56
N GLU A 128 -6.64 -2.73 -7.58
CA GLU A 128 -7.14 -1.94 -6.45
C GLU A 128 -6.03 -1.30 -5.60
N ILE A 129 -4.80 -1.83 -5.67
CA ILE A 129 -3.62 -1.29 -4.99
C ILE A 129 -2.76 -0.49 -5.98
N LEU A 130 -2.54 -1.01 -7.20
CA LEU A 130 -1.78 -0.33 -8.25
C LEU A 130 -2.44 0.97 -8.74
N ARG A 131 -3.74 1.14 -8.53
CA ARG A 131 -4.53 2.34 -8.91
C ARG A 131 -5.30 2.90 -7.72
N GLY A 132 -4.93 2.51 -6.51
CA GLY A 132 -5.73 2.71 -5.31
C GLY A 132 -5.47 4.01 -4.56
N ALA A 133 -4.43 4.76 -4.93
CA ALA A 133 -4.15 6.06 -4.34
C ALA A 133 -5.25 7.08 -4.66
N ASP A 134 -5.23 8.22 -3.96
CA ASP A 134 -6.20 9.30 -4.17
C ASP A 134 -6.18 9.90 -5.59
N ASP A 135 -5.02 9.91 -6.24
CA ASP A 135 -4.80 10.35 -7.62
C ASP A 135 -4.76 9.20 -8.64
N GLU A 136 -5.29 8.03 -8.26
CA GLU A 136 -5.32 6.80 -9.07
C GLU A 136 -3.95 6.23 -9.44
N SER A 137 -2.88 6.64 -8.75
CA SER A 137 -1.57 5.98 -8.80
C SER A 137 -1.52 4.76 -7.86
N GLU A 138 -0.34 4.15 -7.80
CA GLU A 138 -0.06 3.06 -6.88
C GLU A 138 0.06 3.55 -5.44
N MET A 139 -0.48 2.78 -4.49
CA MET A 139 -0.24 3.04 -3.07
C MET A 139 1.21 2.72 -2.70
N GLY A 140 1.76 3.40 -1.68
CA GLY A 140 3.04 3.07 -1.07
C GLY A 140 4.14 4.09 -1.34
N VAL A 141 5.39 3.71 -1.07
CA VAL A 141 6.58 4.59 -1.20
C VAL A 141 6.79 5.13 -2.62
N TYR A 142 6.40 4.35 -3.64
CA TYR A 142 6.60 4.70 -5.04
C TYR A 142 5.44 5.48 -5.68
N GLN A 143 4.40 5.83 -4.91
CA GLN A 143 3.22 6.55 -5.37
C GLN A 143 3.58 7.76 -6.27
N ARG A 144 4.59 8.53 -5.87
CA ARG A 144 5.04 9.74 -6.59
C ARG A 144 5.61 9.49 -7.98
N LEU A 145 6.05 8.27 -8.29
CA LEU A 145 6.53 7.92 -9.63
C LEU A 145 5.40 7.92 -10.66
N ARG A 146 4.14 7.78 -10.20
CA ARG A 146 2.94 7.70 -11.04
C ARG A 146 3.11 6.69 -12.18
N THR A 147 3.75 5.56 -11.88
CA THR A 147 4.01 4.48 -12.84
C THR A 147 2.76 4.09 -13.63
N PRO A 148 1.59 3.88 -12.98
CA PRO A 148 0.39 3.48 -13.71
C PRO A 148 -0.12 4.56 -14.68
N GLN A 149 -0.04 5.85 -14.31
CA GLN A 149 -0.45 6.94 -15.19
C GLN A 149 0.55 7.18 -16.33
N ARG A 150 1.85 7.04 -16.08
CA ARG A 150 2.88 7.15 -17.12
C ARG A 150 2.71 6.07 -18.18
N GLU A 151 2.36 4.86 -17.75
CA GLU A 151 2.07 3.75 -18.63
C GLU A 151 0.82 4.01 -19.48
N ASP A 152 -0.26 4.52 -18.90
CA ASP A 152 -1.46 4.89 -19.65
C ASP A 152 -1.18 6.00 -20.66
N ALA A 153 -0.48 7.05 -20.23
CA ALA A 153 -0.09 8.13 -21.12
C ALA A 153 0.74 7.62 -22.30
N LEU A 154 1.66 6.68 -22.06
CA LEU A 154 2.43 6.04 -23.12
C LEU A 154 1.54 5.23 -24.06
N ARG A 155 0.62 4.42 -23.53
CA ARG A 155 -0.33 3.63 -24.35
C ARG A 155 -1.18 4.53 -25.24
N ILE A 156 -1.73 5.61 -24.69
CA ILE A 156 -2.55 6.58 -25.45
C ILE A 156 -1.74 7.16 -26.61
N ARG A 157 -0.47 7.53 -26.38
CA ARG A 157 0.38 8.07 -27.44
C ARG A 157 0.77 7.04 -28.50
N LEU A 158 0.98 5.78 -28.10
CA LEU A 158 1.21 4.71 -29.07
C LEU A 158 -0.03 4.47 -29.92
N ASP A 159 -1.22 4.43 -29.33
CA ASP A 159 -2.48 4.26 -30.08
C ASP A 159 -2.73 5.42 -31.06
N GLU A 160 -2.44 6.66 -30.65
CA GLU A 160 -2.68 7.87 -31.44
C GLU A 160 -1.65 8.09 -32.56
N TYR A 161 -0.38 7.74 -32.33
CA TYR A 161 0.73 8.14 -33.22
C TYR A 161 1.53 7.00 -33.83
N LEU A 162 1.21 5.73 -33.56
CA LEU A 162 1.93 4.61 -34.19
C LEU A 162 1.62 4.56 -35.70
N PRO A 163 2.65 4.64 -36.57
CA PRO A 163 2.44 4.54 -38.01
C PRO A 163 1.78 3.22 -38.41
N VAL A 164 0.97 3.27 -39.48
CA VAL A 164 0.31 2.09 -40.05
C VAL A 164 1.34 1.02 -40.41
N GLY A 165 1.03 -0.22 -40.03
CA GLY A 165 1.89 -1.39 -40.30
C GLY A 165 2.98 -1.63 -39.26
N LEU A 166 3.05 -0.83 -38.19
CA LEU A 166 3.92 -1.08 -37.05
C LEU A 166 3.12 -1.61 -35.85
N GLU A 167 3.78 -2.41 -35.01
CA GLU A 167 3.27 -2.88 -33.72
C GLU A 167 4.24 -2.47 -32.62
N ALA A 168 3.70 -2.01 -31.48
CA ALA A 168 4.49 -1.59 -30.33
C ALA A 168 4.08 -2.37 -29.07
N GLY A 169 5.07 -2.76 -28.27
CA GLY A 169 4.89 -3.41 -26.98
C GLY A 169 5.62 -2.68 -25.86
N ILE A 170 5.03 -2.65 -24.67
CA ILE A 170 5.68 -2.11 -23.46
C ILE A 170 6.40 -3.26 -22.76
N PHE A 171 7.73 -3.21 -22.79
CA PHE A 171 8.60 -4.11 -22.04
C PHE A 171 9.15 -3.38 -20.84
N TYR A 172 9.45 -4.13 -19.80
CA TYR A 172 9.83 -3.54 -18.54
C TYR A 172 11.09 -4.18 -17.99
N ALA A 173 12.01 -3.33 -17.57
CA ALA A 173 13.24 -3.72 -16.90
C ALA A 173 13.06 -3.63 -15.38
N THR A 174 13.70 -4.53 -14.66
CA THR A 174 13.79 -4.60 -13.19
C THR A 174 15.24 -4.77 -12.80
#